data_AF-A0A7S3DEQ4-F1
#
_entry.id   AF-A0A7S3DEQ4-F1
#
_cell.length_a   1.000
_cell.length_b   1.000
_cell.length_c   1.000
_cell.angle_alpha   90.00
_cell.angle_beta   90.00
_cell.angle_gamma   90.00
#
_symmetry.space_group_name_H-M   'P 1'
#
loop_
_entity.id
_entity.type
_entity.pdbx_description
1 polymer ?
#
loop_
_entity_poly.entity_id
_entity_poly.type
_entity_poly.pdbx_seq_one_letter_code
_entity_poly.pdbx_strand_id
1 'polypeptide(L)'
;VAGDFDFVALGMKTPGFVGADLQALTKEAAVIAVHRIFHDLFDPSSREAGETPLGHDRESLETRNRISHILRSRDAFTPDELAPLSITMQDFEKALKIVQPSSKREGFATIPNVSWEDVGALEEVR
;
A
#
# COMPACT_ATOMS: atom_id res chain seq x y z
N VAL A 1 9.38 8.77 -15.35
CA VAL A 1 9.91 7.40 -15.14
C VAL A 1 8.93 6.70 -14.22
N ALA A 2 8.21 5.69 -14.69
CA ALA A 2 7.46 4.82 -13.80
C ALA A 2 8.51 4.03 -13.00
N GLY A 3 8.83 4.53 -11.80
CA GLY A 3 9.83 3.91 -10.93
C GLY A 3 9.27 2.58 -10.44
N ASP A 4 9.93 1.49 -10.81
CA ASP A 4 9.93 0.15 -10.19
C ASP A 4 8.60 -0.38 -9.59
N PHE A 5 7.46 0.03 -10.14
CA PHE A 5 6.15 -0.33 -9.63
C PHE A 5 5.65 -1.56 -10.39
N ASP A 6 5.79 -2.73 -9.79
CA ASP A 6 5.37 -4.00 -10.39
C ASP A 6 3.87 -4.24 -10.20
N PHE A 7 3.09 -3.76 -11.17
CA PHE A 7 1.64 -3.98 -11.22
C PHE A 7 1.26 -5.46 -11.33
N VAL A 8 2.11 -6.29 -11.95
CA VAL A 8 1.83 -7.73 -12.12
C VAL A 8 1.96 -8.43 -10.77
N ALA A 9 3.05 -8.16 -10.05
CA ALA A 9 3.24 -8.67 -8.69
C ALA A 9 2.12 -8.21 -7.74
N LEU A 10 1.68 -6.95 -7.85
CA LEU A 10 0.56 -6.46 -7.05
C LEU A 10 -0.75 -7.20 -7.38
N GLY A 11 -1.05 -7.40 -8.66
CA GLY A 11 -2.24 -8.12 -9.11
C GLY A 11 -2.30 -9.56 -8.58
N MET A 12 -1.15 -10.24 -8.55
CA MET A 12 -1.03 -11.59 -7.98
C MET A 12 -1.22 -11.62 -6.46
N LYS A 13 -0.98 -10.52 -5.76
CA LYS A 13 -1.16 -10.38 -4.30
C LYS A 13 -2.56 -9.92 -3.90
N THR A 14 -3.43 -9.59 -4.86
CA THR A 14 -4.81 -9.12 -4.61
C THR A 14 -5.91 -10.08 -5.11
N PRO A 15 -5.81 -11.42 -4.94
CA PRO A 15 -6.93 -12.29 -5.29
C PRO A 15 -8.12 -12.02 -4.35
N GLY A 16 -9.33 -11.97 -4.93
CA GLY A 16 -10.56 -11.70 -4.19
C GLY A 16 -10.77 -10.23 -3.78
N PHE A 17 -9.91 -9.33 -4.24
CA PHE A 17 -10.13 -7.89 -4.12
C PHE A 17 -11.11 -7.44 -5.21
N VAL A 18 -12.09 -6.61 -4.83
CA VAL A 18 -12.94 -5.88 -5.77
C VAL A 18 -12.49 -4.41 -5.86
N GLY A 19 -13.11 -3.62 -6.74
CA GLY A 19 -12.74 -2.20 -6.93
C GLY A 19 -12.70 -1.38 -5.64
N ALA A 20 -13.64 -1.63 -4.71
CA ALA A 20 -13.64 -0.98 -3.40
C ALA A 20 -12.43 -1.37 -2.52
N ASP A 21 -11.99 -2.63 -2.59
CA ASP A 21 -10.81 -3.09 -1.85
C ASP A 21 -9.53 -2.50 -2.43
N LEU A 22 -9.42 -2.42 -3.76
CA LEU A 22 -8.29 -1.78 -4.42
C LEU A 22 -8.23 -0.28 -4.11
N GLN A 23 -9.39 0.38 -4.02
CA GLN A 23 -9.47 1.77 -3.57
C GLN A 23 -9.00 1.92 -2.11
N ALA A 24 -9.44 1.03 -1.22
CA ALA A 24 -9.00 1.01 0.17
C ALA A 24 -7.49 0.73 0.29
N LEU A 25 -6.98 -0.22 -0.48
CA LEU A 25 -5.56 -0.56 -0.55
C LEU A 25 -4.71 0.62 -1.01
N THR A 26 -5.15 1.33 -2.06
CA THR A 26 -4.45 2.51 -2.57
C THR A 26 -4.45 3.64 -1.54
N LYS A 27 -5.57 3.85 -0.84
CA LYS A 27 -5.66 4.85 0.23
C LYS A 27 -4.71 4.52 1.39
N GLU A 28 -4.66 3.24 1.78
CA GLU A 28 -3.77 2.79 2.85
C GLU A 28 -2.30 2.93 2.46
N ALA A 29 -1.92 2.53 1.25
CA ALA A 29 -0.57 2.74 0.71
C ALA A 29 -0.20 4.24 0.67
N ALA A 30 -1.15 5.12 0.33
CA ALA A 30 -0.92 6.56 0.33
C ALA A 30 -0.66 7.10 1.76
N VAL A 31 -1.39 6.64 2.77
CA VAL A 31 -1.17 7.04 4.17
C VAL A 31 0.22 6.59 4.63
N ILE A 32 0.60 5.35 4.33
CA ILE A 32 1.92 4.80 4.65
C ILE A 32 3.04 5.62 3.96
N ALA A 33 2.85 5.97 2.69
CA ALA A 33 3.79 6.79 1.94
C ALA A 33 3.95 8.19 2.56
N VAL A 34 2.84 8.84 2.94
CA VAL A 34 2.86 10.15 3.63
C VAL A 34 3.65 10.04 4.93
N HIS A 35 3.38 9.04 5.77
CA HIS A 35 4.11 8.87 7.02
C HIS A 35 5.62 8.69 6.80
N ARG A 36 6.02 7.85 5.82
CA ARG A 36 7.43 7.68 5.42
C ARG A 36 8.04 9.01 4.97
N ILE A 37 7.38 9.68 4.03
CA ILE A 37 7.87 10.91 3.40
C ILE A 37 8.10 12.01 4.44
N PHE A 38 7.13 12.25 5.31
CA PHE A 38 7.24 13.30 6.32
C PHE A 38 8.27 12.95 7.40
N HIS A 39 8.41 11.66 7.74
CA HIS A 39 9.49 11.21 8.60
C HIS A 39 10.87 11.53 7.96
N ASP A 40 11.07 11.17 6.69
CA ASP A 40 12.33 11.38 5.99
C ASP A 40 12.70 12.87 5.81
N LEU A 41 11.71 13.73 5.59
CA LEU A 41 11.93 15.18 5.40
C LEU A 41 12.19 15.94 6.70
N PHE A 42 11.65 15.48 7.85
CA PHE A 42 11.57 16.30 9.07
C PHE A 42 12.18 15.65 10.32
N ASP A 43 12.58 14.38 10.26
CA ASP A 43 13.30 13.70 11.33
C ASP A 43 14.21 12.55 10.81
N PRO A 44 15.28 12.87 10.06
CA PRO A 44 16.18 11.87 9.50
C PRO A 44 17.01 11.12 10.56
N SER A 45 17.06 11.64 11.80
CA SER A 45 17.74 11.05 12.96
C SER A 45 17.05 9.82 13.55
N SER A 46 15.75 9.65 13.30
CA SER A 46 14.91 8.62 13.94
C SER A 46 14.91 7.26 13.19
N ARG A 47 15.87 7.04 12.29
CA ARG A 47 15.99 5.85 11.43
C ARG A 47 16.15 4.50 12.17
N GLU A 48 16.39 4.50 13.48
CA GLU A 48 16.63 3.26 14.24
C GLU A 48 15.36 2.57 14.77
N ALA A 49 14.19 3.22 14.74
CA ALA A 49 12.94 2.57 15.16
C ALA A 49 12.20 1.95 13.95
N GLY A 50 12.76 0.85 13.45
CA GLY A 50 12.07 -0.01 12.50
C GLY A 50 10.86 -0.67 13.15
N GLU A 51 9.70 -0.01 13.08
CA GLU A 51 8.34 -0.57 13.14
C GLU A 51 7.37 0.62 13.25
N THR A 52 6.81 1.06 12.11
CA THR A 52 5.57 1.84 12.16
C THR A 52 4.51 0.91 12.76
N PRO A 53 3.92 1.22 13.93
CA PRO A 53 2.95 0.33 14.56
C PRO A 53 1.84 -0.01 13.57
N LEU A 54 1.71 -1.31 13.26
CA LEU A 54 0.58 -1.87 12.52
C LEU A 54 -0.64 -1.82 13.44
N GLY A 55 -1.19 -0.63 13.63
CA GLY A 55 -2.30 -0.37 14.51
C GLY A 55 -3.01 0.88 14.04
N HIS A 56 -4.33 0.93 14.25
CA HIS A 56 -5.19 2.10 14.07
C HIS A 56 -4.84 3.23 15.06
N ASP A 57 -3.56 3.54 15.22
CA ASP A 57 -3.07 4.57 16.09
C ASP A 57 -3.20 5.88 15.33
N ARG A 58 -4.41 6.44 15.48
CA ARG A 58 -4.74 7.85 15.36
C ARG A 58 -3.47 8.68 15.28
N GLU A 59 -3.07 9.03 14.06
CA GLU A 59 -1.89 9.86 13.78
C GLU A 59 -1.85 10.97 14.84
N SER A 60 -0.79 10.97 15.66
CA SER A 60 -0.71 11.86 16.82
C SER A 60 -1.08 13.26 16.35
N LEU A 61 -2.01 13.89 17.07
CA LEU A 61 -2.45 15.25 16.75
C LEU A 61 -1.25 16.18 16.60
N GLU A 62 -0.18 15.91 17.34
CA GLU A 62 1.11 16.59 17.27
C GLU A 62 1.79 16.42 15.90
N THR A 63 1.83 15.21 15.35
CA THR A 63 2.36 14.94 14.00
C THR A 63 1.60 15.74 12.95
N ARG A 64 0.26 15.68 12.96
CA ARG A 64 -0.57 16.47 12.03
C ARG A 64 -0.37 17.96 12.17
N ASN A 65 -0.31 18.47 13.40
CA ASN A 65 -0.11 19.89 13.65
C ASN A 65 1.27 20.35 13.18
N ARG A 66 2.32 19.54 13.39
CA ARG A 66 3.68 19.80 12.91
C ARG A 66 3.74 19.82 11.38
N ILE A 67 3.15 18.83 10.72
CA ILE A 67 3.03 18.77 9.26
C ILE A 67 2.31 20.01 8.71
N SER A 68 1.14 20.33 9.27
CA SER A 68 0.34 21.49 8.88
C SER A 68 1.12 22.79 9.03
N HIS A 69 1.84 22.97 10.15
CA HIS A 69 2.65 24.16 10.37
C HIS A 69 3.75 24.29 9.31
N ILE A 70 4.49 23.20 9.05
CA ILE A 70 5.61 23.21 8.10
C ILE A 70 5.13 23.52 6.67
N LEU A 71 4.04 22.90 6.24
CA LEU A 71 3.46 23.12 4.92
C LEU A 71 2.95 24.57 4.73
N ARG A 72 2.53 25.23 5.82
CA ARG A 72 2.06 26.62 5.79
C ARG A 72 3.19 27.65 5.84
N SER A 73 4.33 27.28 6.43
CA SER A 73 5.45 28.21 6.66
C SER A 73 6.56 28.12 5.61
N ARG A 74 6.59 27.08 4.78
CA ARG A 74 7.63 26.88 3.75
C ARG A 74 7.20 27.47 2.41
N ASP A 75 8.21 27.89 1.63
CA ASP A 75 8.07 28.13 0.21
C ASP A 75 7.80 26.83 -0.56
N ALA A 76 7.37 26.94 -1.82
CA ALA A 76 7.10 25.79 -2.67
C ALA A 76 8.32 24.85 -2.76
N PHE A 77 8.07 23.55 -2.63
CA PHE A 77 9.11 22.53 -2.76
C PHE A 77 9.76 22.57 -4.15
N THR A 78 11.07 22.41 -4.17
CA THR A 78 11.84 22.26 -5.42
C THR A 78 11.55 20.92 -6.08
N PRO A 79 11.76 20.77 -7.40
CA PRO A 79 11.58 19.48 -8.09
C PRO A 79 12.39 18.33 -7.47
N ASP A 80 13.59 18.61 -6.98
CA ASP A 80 14.46 17.62 -6.33
C ASP A 80 13.93 17.18 -4.96
N GLU A 81 13.30 18.09 -4.22
CA GLU A 81 12.60 17.75 -2.96
C GLU A 81 11.29 17.00 -3.19
N LEU A 82 10.63 17.22 -4.35
CA LEU A 82 9.42 16.51 -4.74
C LEU A 82 9.71 15.11 -5.33
N ALA A 83 10.88 14.90 -5.94
CA ALA A 83 11.27 13.64 -6.56
C ALA A 83 11.11 12.39 -5.67
N PRO A 84 11.47 12.41 -4.37
CA PRO A 84 11.25 11.27 -3.48
C PRO A 84 9.79 11.14 -2.97
N LEU A 85 8.92 12.13 -3.20
CA LEU A 85 7.54 12.16 -2.69
C LEU A 85 6.59 11.33 -3.59
N SER A 86 6.88 10.04 -3.71
CA SER A 86 6.05 9.10 -4.46
C SER A 86 5.64 7.92 -3.59
N ILE A 87 4.51 7.30 -3.95
CA ILE A 87 4.10 6.01 -3.37
C ILE A 87 4.97 4.93 -4.04
N THR A 88 5.54 4.04 -3.25
CA THR A 88 6.40 2.95 -3.73
C THR A 88 5.71 1.59 -3.56
N MET A 89 6.23 0.55 -4.21
CA MET A 89 5.71 -0.81 -4.06
C MET A 89 5.75 -1.29 -2.60
N GLN A 90 6.74 -0.86 -1.82
CA GLN A 90 6.86 -1.20 -0.40
C GLN A 90 5.69 -0.66 0.45
N ASP A 91 5.09 0.47 0.05
CA ASP A 91 3.89 0.98 0.72
C ASP A 91 2.69 0.06 0.49
N PHE A 92 2.54 -0.46 -0.72
CA PHE A 92 1.52 -1.45 -1.05
C PHE A 92 1.75 -2.78 -0.31
N GLU A 93 2.98 -3.24 -0.18
CA GLU A 93 3.30 -4.44 0.59
C GLU A 93 2.93 -4.32 2.07
N LYS A 94 3.10 -3.13 2.65
CA LYS A 94 2.64 -2.84 4.01
C LYS A 94 1.12 -2.75 4.07
N ALA A 95 0.49 -2.07 3.10
CA ALA A 95 -0.96 -1.90 3.03
C ALA A 95 -1.71 -3.23 2.87
N LEU A 96 -1.17 -4.19 2.12
CA LEU A 96 -1.73 -5.54 1.95
C LEU A 96 -1.87 -6.33 3.26
N LYS A 97 -1.10 -5.97 4.29
CA LYS A 97 -1.22 -6.59 5.62
C LYS A 97 -2.40 -6.05 6.41
N ILE A 98 -2.92 -4.88 6.03
CA ILE A 98 -3.97 -4.14 6.72
C ILE A 98 -5.32 -4.35 6.00
N VAL A 99 -5.34 -4.23 4.67
CA VAL A 99 -6.56 -4.33 3.87
C VAL A 99 -6.87 -5.78 3.54
N GLN A 100 -8.08 -6.23 3.90
CA GLN A 100 -8.57 -7.58 3.57
C GLN A 100 -9.46 -7.56 2.32
N PRO A 101 -9.41 -8.61 1.47
CA PRO A 101 -10.28 -8.75 0.31
C PRO A 101 -11.75 -8.90 0.71
N SER A 102 -12.66 -8.38 -0.12
CA SER A 102 -14.11 -8.57 0.04
C SER A 102 -14.50 -10.04 -0.02
N SER A 103 -13.90 -10.83 -0.91
CA SER A 103 -14.19 -12.28 -1.00
C SER A 103 -13.94 -13.01 0.33
N LYS A 104 -12.91 -12.61 1.08
CA LYS A 104 -12.60 -13.20 2.39
C LYS A 104 -13.56 -12.75 3.49
N ARG A 105 -14.17 -11.56 3.37
CA ARG A 105 -15.23 -11.08 4.28
C ARG A 105 -16.56 -11.79 4.04
N GLU A 106 -16.78 -12.28 2.82
CA GLU A 106 -18.03 -12.92 2.41
C GLU A 106 -17.97 -14.46 2.44
N GLY A 107 -16.87 -15.05 2.92
CA GLY A 107 -16.70 -16.51 2.99
C GLY A 107 -16.45 -17.18 1.63
N PHE A 108 -16.13 -16.40 0.60
CA PHE A 108 -15.76 -16.90 -0.72
C PHE A 108 -14.24 -17.05 -0.77
N ALA A 109 -13.74 -18.28 -0.63
CA ALA A 109 -12.35 -18.56 -0.95
C ALA A 109 -12.19 -18.54 -2.47
N THR A 110 -11.64 -17.46 -3.02
CA THR A 110 -11.13 -17.51 -4.40
C THR A 110 -9.99 -18.51 -4.39
N ILE A 111 -10.17 -19.67 -5.02
CA ILE A 111 -9.11 -20.65 -5.27
C ILE A 111 -8.18 -20.01 -6.30
N PRO A 112 -6.95 -19.59 -5.96
CA PRO A 112 -5.99 -19.21 -6.99
C PRO A 112 -5.10 -20.42 -7.28
N ASN A 113 -4.81 -20.65 -8.56
CA ASN A 113 -4.13 -21.83 -9.13
C ASN A 113 -4.97 -23.10 -9.20
N VAL A 114 -6.09 -23.04 -9.91
CA VAL A 114 -6.40 -24.16 -10.82
C VAL A 114 -6.34 -23.64 -12.24
N SER A 115 -5.39 -24.16 -13.01
CA SER A 115 -5.42 -24.06 -14.45
C SER A 115 -6.47 -25.04 -14.99
N TRP A 116 -6.93 -24.87 -16.22
CA TRP A 116 -7.80 -25.86 -16.86
C TRP A 116 -7.13 -27.25 -16.95
N GLU A 117 -5.80 -27.30 -16.90
CA GLU A 117 -4.99 -28.53 -16.86
C GLU A 117 -5.17 -29.29 -15.54
N ASP A 118 -5.50 -28.60 -14.44
CA ASP A 118 -5.79 -29.20 -13.13
C ASP A 118 -7.23 -29.75 -13.02
N VAL A 119 -8.08 -29.45 -14.02
CA VAL A 119 -9.45 -30.00 -14.17
C VAL A 119 -9.42 -31.23 -15.10
N GLY A 120 -8.24 -31.84 -15.29
CA GLY A 120 -8.01 -33.02 -16.13
C GLY A 120 -8.62 -34.30 -15.55
N ALA A 121 -9.91 -34.54 -15.80
CA ALA A 121 -10.54 -35.86 -15.68
C ALA A 121 -11.66 -36.09 -16.72
N LEU A 122 -11.66 -35.39 -17.85
CA LEU A 122 -12.67 -35.53 -18.91
C LEU A 122 -12.06 -35.66 -20.32
N GLU A 123 -10.88 -36.26 -20.46
CA GLU A 123 -10.34 -36.62 -21.79
C GLU A 123 -11.00 -37.87 -22.42
N GLU A 124 -11.92 -38.55 -21.73
CA GLU A 124 -12.72 -39.65 -22.31
C GLU A 124 -14.23 -39.36 -22.24
N VAL A 125 -14.71 -38.45 -23.09
CA VAL A 125 -16.07 -38.56 -23.63
C VAL A 125 -16.02 -38.34 -25.14
N ARG A 126 -15.63 -39.39 -25.87
CA ARG A 126 -16.00 -39.57 -27.26
C ARG A 126 -16.10 -41.05 -27.61
#